data_AF-A0A2D5ZT18-F1
#
_entry.id   AF-A0A2D5ZT18-F1
#
_cell.length_a   1.000
_cell.length_b   1.000
_cell.length_c   1.000
_cell.angle_alpha   90.00
_cell.angle_beta   90.00
_cell.angle_gamma   90.00
#
_symmetry.space_group_name_H-M   'P 1'
#
loop_
_entity.id
_entity.type
_entity.pdbx_description
1 polymer ?
#
loop_
_entity_poly.entity_id
_entity_poly.type
_entity_poly.pdbx_seq_one_letter_code
_entity_poly.pdbx_strand_id
1 'polypeptide(L)'
;MPKRVEVFASRFENRSRRGLLFARHQQYTNRRAMRLRRAGMSGFPRPFDEEFLDRNLYSRPAILIDEILGIDAKAHEIVCRMQTDKPGIPLIEEQRDPFGTHPKHLNGGILVHLSGVMGIAHSWYVEGLRVADGWVGYGTTIHHLDFRGPIEIGPPMELMVRATRRRIRSKVRIVRYDLVYTQKDRVVYRGDQSAIWRKMPIVKQPGESE
;
A
#
# COMPACT_ATOMS: atom_id res chain seq x y z
N MET A 1 -9.79 32.59 38.35
CA MET A 1 -9.02 31.60 37.56
C MET A 1 -9.88 31.03 36.43
N PRO A 2 -9.74 31.47 35.17
CA PRO A 2 -10.35 30.81 34.01
C PRO A 2 -9.25 30.34 33.05
N LYS A 3 -8.87 29.06 33.09
CA LYS A 3 -7.94 28.44 32.11
C LYS A 3 -8.39 27.06 31.59
N ARG A 4 -9.60 26.61 31.92
CA ARG A 4 -10.07 25.25 31.55
C ARG A 4 -11.07 25.17 30.40
N VAL A 5 -11.59 26.29 29.87
CA VAL A 5 -12.63 26.26 28.82
C VAL A 5 -12.06 26.41 27.40
N GLU A 6 -10.92 27.09 27.22
CA GLU A 6 -10.29 27.27 25.88
C GLU A 6 -9.63 26.01 25.29
N VAL A 7 -9.34 25.01 26.12
CA VAL A 7 -8.71 23.75 25.67
C VAL A 7 -9.72 22.83 24.95
N PHE A 8 -11.02 22.99 25.21
CA PHE A 8 -12.06 22.15 24.58
C PHE A 8 -12.46 22.66 23.18
N ALA A 9 -12.53 23.98 22.97
CA ALA A 9 -12.88 24.57 21.69
C ALA A 9 -11.80 24.31 20.61
N SER A 10 -10.52 24.43 20.96
CA SER A 10 -9.40 24.19 20.04
C SER A 10 -9.26 22.72 19.60
N ARG A 11 -9.75 21.76 20.40
CA ARG A 11 -9.81 20.33 20.03
C ARG A 11 -10.96 20.02 19.05
N PHE A 12 -12.08 20.75 19.12
CA PHE A 12 -13.21 20.59 18.19
C PHE A 12 -12.93 21.22 16.82
N GLU A 13 -12.32 22.40 16.78
CA GLU A 13 -11.92 23.02 15.52
C GLU A 13 -10.84 22.19 14.77
N ASN A 14 -9.89 21.59 15.49
CA ASN A 14 -8.91 20.68 14.88
C ASN A 14 -9.52 19.39 14.31
N ARG A 15 -10.57 18.85 14.94
CA ARG A 15 -11.33 17.71 14.41
C ARG A 15 -12.10 18.08 13.15
N SER A 16 -12.66 19.30 13.08
CA SER A 16 -13.40 19.77 11.90
C SER A 16 -12.50 20.04 10.69
N ARG A 17 -11.29 20.61 10.89
CA ARG A 17 -10.30 20.84 9.83
C ARG A 17 -9.69 19.53 9.32
N ARG A 18 -9.41 18.57 10.21
CA ARG A 18 -9.08 17.18 9.78
C ARG A 18 -10.26 16.58 9.02
N GLY A 19 -11.49 16.66 9.52
CA GLY A 19 -12.69 16.17 8.82
C GLY A 19 -12.84 16.71 7.39
N LEU A 20 -12.61 18.01 7.16
CA LEU A 20 -12.71 18.64 5.84
C LEU A 20 -11.59 18.24 4.87
N LEU A 21 -10.34 18.16 5.35
CA LEU A 21 -9.19 17.64 4.57
C LEU A 21 -9.37 16.15 4.27
N PHE A 22 -9.92 15.39 5.22
CA PHE A 22 -10.25 13.97 5.05
C PHE A 22 -11.36 13.76 4.02
N ALA A 23 -12.43 14.57 4.03
CA ALA A 23 -13.52 14.49 3.07
C ALA A 23 -13.11 14.90 1.64
N ARG A 24 -12.29 15.95 1.49
CA ARG A 24 -11.73 16.35 0.18
C ARG A 24 -10.75 15.32 -0.37
N HIS A 25 -9.96 14.67 0.49
CA HIS A 25 -9.09 13.56 0.09
C HIS A 25 -9.88 12.31 -0.29
N GLN A 26 -10.95 12.00 0.43
CA GLN A 26 -11.85 10.87 0.14
C GLN A 26 -12.54 11.00 -1.23
N GLN A 27 -12.97 12.20 -1.61
CA GLN A 27 -13.51 12.48 -2.96
C GLN A 27 -12.43 12.46 -4.05
N TYR A 28 -11.19 12.88 -3.72
CA TYR A 28 -10.07 12.90 -4.64
C TYR A 28 -9.53 11.50 -4.96
N THR A 29 -9.34 10.64 -3.95
CA THR A 29 -8.80 9.28 -4.13
C THR A 29 -9.79 8.36 -4.84
N ASN A 30 -11.10 8.47 -4.54
CA ASN A 30 -12.14 7.69 -5.21
C ASN A 30 -12.27 8.05 -6.70
N ARG A 31 -12.19 9.35 -7.04
CA ARG A 31 -12.26 9.80 -8.45
C ARG A 31 -10.95 9.56 -9.22
N ARG A 32 -9.80 9.51 -8.55
CA ARG A 32 -8.49 9.32 -9.19
C ARG A 32 -8.16 7.85 -9.47
N ALA A 33 -8.42 6.94 -8.52
CA ALA A 33 -8.34 5.51 -8.78
C ALA A 33 -9.26 5.10 -9.94
N MET A 34 -10.51 5.62 -9.95
CA MET A 34 -11.43 5.46 -11.09
C MET A 34 -10.96 6.15 -12.39
N ARG A 35 -10.19 7.24 -12.31
CA ARG A 35 -9.62 7.90 -13.50
C ARG A 35 -8.48 7.09 -14.10
N LEU A 36 -7.60 6.50 -13.29
CA LEU A 36 -6.56 5.60 -13.81
C LEU A 36 -7.19 4.36 -14.49
N ARG A 37 -8.31 3.84 -13.96
CA ARG A 37 -9.13 2.80 -14.64
C ARG A 37 -9.63 3.24 -16.03
N ARG A 38 -9.97 4.52 -16.21
CA ARG A 38 -10.58 5.06 -17.44
C ARG A 38 -9.60 5.72 -18.40
N ALA A 39 -8.40 6.07 -17.95
CA ALA A 39 -7.47 6.90 -18.72
C ALA A 39 -6.84 6.17 -19.92
N GLY A 40 -7.20 4.91 -20.21
CA GLY A 40 -6.68 4.19 -21.37
C GLY A 40 -5.15 4.21 -21.38
N MET A 41 -4.52 4.07 -20.22
CA MET A 41 -3.07 3.96 -20.14
C MET A 41 -2.70 2.70 -20.90
N SER A 42 -2.17 2.89 -22.12
CA SER A 42 -1.81 1.79 -23.01
C SER A 42 -0.90 0.81 -22.27
N GLY A 43 -1.26 -0.47 -22.27
CA GLY A 43 -0.47 -1.52 -21.61
C GLY A 43 -0.89 -1.88 -20.18
N PHE A 44 -2.08 -1.49 -19.73
CA PHE A 44 -2.67 -1.98 -18.47
C PHE A 44 -4.10 -2.54 -18.68
N PRO A 45 -4.56 -3.48 -17.84
CA PRO A 45 -3.80 -4.15 -16.78
C PRO A 45 -2.67 -5.01 -17.33
N ARG A 46 -1.60 -5.22 -16.55
CA ARG A 46 -0.50 -6.12 -16.93
C ARG A 46 0.09 -6.87 -15.73
N PRO A 47 0.62 -8.08 -15.94
CA PRO A 47 1.33 -8.80 -14.89
C PRO A 47 2.59 -8.04 -14.45
N PHE A 48 3.09 -8.39 -13.27
CA PHE A 48 4.44 -8.07 -12.83
C PHE A 48 5.46 -8.81 -13.72
N ASP A 49 6.61 -8.19 -13.98
CA ASP A 49 7.69 -8.85 -14.70
C ASP A 49 8.37 -9.93 -13.84
N GLU A 50 8.95 -10.94 -14.50
CA GLU A 50 9.63 -12.06 -13.83
C GLU A 50 10.81 -11.57 -12.97
N GLU A 51 11.51 -10.50 -13.41
CA GLU A 51 12.60 -9.91 -12.62
C GLU A 51 12.09 -9.38 -11.27
N PHE A 52 10.96 -8.69 -11.25
CA PHE A 52 10.31 -8.24 -10.02
C PHE A 52 9.85 -9.41 -9.14
N LEU A 53 9.36 -10.50 -9.73
CA LEU A 53 8.84 -11.63 -8.96
C LEU A 53 9.95 -12.51 -8.36
N ASP A 54 11.10 -12.61 -9.04
CA ASP A 54 12.18 -13.53 -8.65
C ASP A 54 13.34 -12.84 -7.94
N ARG A 55 13.57 -11.55 -8.17
CA ARG A 55 14.76 -10.83 -7.66
C ARG A 55 14.44 -9.79 -6.59
N ASN A 56 13.25 -9.85 -6.01
CA ASN A 56 12.80 -8.89 -5.01
C ASN A 56 12.88 -9.48 -3.59
N LEU A 57 12.59 -8.65 -2.58
CA LEU A 57 12.79 -8.98 -1.17
C LEU A 57 11.87 -10.11 -0.65
N TYR A 58 10.73 -10.30 -1.29
CA TYR A 58 9.75 -11.32 -0.92
C TYR A 58 9.66 -12.37 -2.01
N SER A 59 9.56 -13.64 -1.61
CA SER A 59 9.21 -14.73 -2.52
C SER A 59 7.78 -14.56 -3.04
N ARG A 60 7.48 -15.18 -4.18
CA ARG A 60 6.16 -15.10 -4.84
C ARG A 60 4.97 -15.33 -3.91
N PRO A 61 4.96 -16.32 -2.99
CA PRO A 61 3.83 -16.52 -2.06
C PRO A 61 3.56 -15.34 -1.11
N ALA A 62 4.57 -14.50 -0.84
CA ALA A 62 4.44 -13.32 -0.01
C ALA A 62 4.09 -12.05 -0.82
N ILE A 63 4.13 -12.11 -2.15
CA ILE A 63 3.66 -11.03 -3.04
C ILE A 63 2.18 -11.28 -3.35
N LEU A 64 1.31 -10.73 -2.50
CA LEU A 64 -0.14 -10.93 -2.59
C LEU A 64 -0.85 -10.02 -3.62
N ILE A 65 -0.08 -9.30 -4.44
CA ILE A 65 -0.61 -8.45 -5.51
C ILE A 65 -0.43 -9.15 -6.86
N ASP A 66 -1.45 -9.15 -7.69
CA ASP A 66 -1.51 -9.98 -8.90
C ASP A 66 -0.99 -9.27 -10.13
N GLU A 67 -1.41 -8.02 -10.30
CA GLU A 67 -1.11 -7.24 -11.49
C GLU A 67 -1.13 -5.74 -11.20
N ILE A 68 -0.57 -5.00 -12.15
CA ILE A 68 -0.56 -3.54 -12.15
C ILE A 68 -1.74 -3.07 -12.99
N LEU A 69 -2.56 -2.20 -12.39
CA LEU A 69 -3.70 -1.55 -13.04
C LEU A 69 -3.34 -0.20 -13.66
N GLY A 70 -2.27 0.44 -13.17
CA GLY A 70 -1.76 1.67 -13.75
C GLY A 70 -0.61 2.27 -12.95
N ILE A 71 0.22 3.07 -13.64
CA ILE A 71 1.36 3.80 -13.04
C ILE A 71 1.29 5.26 -13.50
N ASP A 72 1.21 6.20 -12.56
CA ASP A 72 1.38 7.63 -12.82
C ASP A 72 2.72 8.08 -12.23
N ALA A 73 3.76 8.02 -13.07
CA ALA A 73 5.12 8.38 -12.66
C ALA A 73 5.25 9.86 -12.26
N LYS A 74 4.45 10.76 -12.87
CA LYS A 74 4.46 12.19 -12.53
C LYS A 74 3.85 12.42 -11.14
N ALA A 75 2.86 11.64 -10.78
CA ALA A 75 2.21 11.71 -9.47
C ALA A 75 2.85 10.82 -8.40
N HIS A 76 3.86 10.04 -8.77
CA HIS A 76 4.46 9.01 -7.94
C HIS A 76 3.42 8.03 -7.37
N GLU A 77 2.58 7.49 -8.25
CA GLU A 77 1.43 6.65 -7.88
C GLU A 77 1.46 5.36 -8.69
N ILE A 78 1.11 4.25 -8.04
CA ILE A 78 0.87 2.96 -8.68
C ILE A 78 -0.42 2.36 -8.09
N VAL A 79 -1.18 1.72 -8.96
CA VAL A 79 -2.39 0.97 -8.60
C VAL A 79 -2.19 -0.48 -8.99
N CYS A 80 -2.44 -1.39 -8.05
CA CYS A 80 -2.36 -2.83 -8.26
C CYS A 80 -3.68 -3.50 -7.89
N ARG A 81 -3.84 -4.76 -8.30
CA ARG A 81 -4.97 -5.62 -7.93
C ARG A 81 -4.53 -6.73 -6.99
N MET A 82 -5.42 -7.15 -6.10
CA MET A 82 -5.30 -8.38 -5.30
C MET A 82 -6.62 -9.18 -5.41
N GLN A 83 -6.51 -10.45 -5.80
CA GLN A 83 -7.57 -11.45 -5.67
C GLN A 83 -7.63 -11.92 -4.23
N THR A 84 -8.83 -11.88 -3.64
CA THR A 84 -9.04 -12.21 -2.22
C THR A 84 -9.38 -13.68 -2.01
N ASP A 85 -9.71 -14.42 -3.07
CA ASP A 85 -10.08 -15.84 -3.09
C ASP A 85 -8.95 -16.77 -3.52
N LYS A 86 -7.73 -16.26 -3.68
CA LYS A 86 -6.58 -17.12 -3.97
C LYS A 86 -6.29 -18.06 -2.79
N PRO A 87 -6.00 -19.34 -3.06
CA PRO A 87 -5.59 -20.28 -2.02
C PRO A 87 -4.23 -19.87 -1.43
N GLY A 88 -3.98 -20.25 -0.18
CA GLY A 88 -2.71 -20.01 0.49
C GLY A 88 -2.48 -18.57 0.96
N ILE A 89 -3.50 -17.69 0.90
CA ILE A 89 -3.42 -16.39 1.58
C ILE A 89 -3.39 -16.66 3.10
N PRO A 90 -2.32 -16.26 3.81
CA PRO A 90 -2.17 -16.56 5.24
C PRO A 90 -3.37 -16.07 6.05
N LEU A 91 -3.71 -16.77 7.13
CA LEU A 91 -4.78 -16.41 8.09
C LEU A 91 -6.23 -16.42 7.55
N ILE A 92 -6.49 -16.54 6.24
CA ILE A 92 -7.86 -16.75 5.74
C ILE A 92 -8.31 -18.18 6.02
N GLU A 93 -7.45 -19.14 5.73
CA GLU A 93 -7.77 -20.57 5.86
C GLU A 93 -8.06 -20.93 7.33
N GLU A 94 -7.31 -20.33 8.25
CA GLU A 94 -7.41 -20.54 9.70
C GLU A 94 -8.61 -19.87 10.37
N GLN A 95 -9.35 -19.00 9.67
CA GLN A 95 -10.56 -18.39 10.23
C GLN A 95 -11.67 -19.42 10.39
N ARG A 96 -12.31 -19.43 11.55
CA ARG A 96 -13.45 -20.29 11.89
C ARG A 96 -14.69 -19.42 12.09
N ASP A 97 -15.85 -19.96 11.72
CA ASP A 97 -17.15 -19.32 11.93
C ASP A 97 -18.14 -20.34 12.52
N PRO A 98 -17.96 -20.75 13.79
CA PRO A 98 -18.77 -21.80 14.41
C PRO A 98 -20.25 -21.43 14.58
N PHE A 99 -20.61 -20.15 14.43
CA PHE A 99 -21.97 -19.64 14.67
C PHE A 99 -22.57 -18.93 13.46
N GLY A 100 -21.89 -18.86 12.31
CA GLY A 100 -22.38 -18.20 11.10
C GLY A 100 -22.47 -16.67 11.18
N THR A 101 -21.79 -16.05 12.16
CA THR A 101 -21.85 -14.59 12.41
C THR A 101 -20.56 -13.87 12.08
N HIS A 102 -19.51 -14.62 11.76
CA HIS A 102 -18.18 -14.10 11.48
C HIS A 102 -17.63 -14.72 10.20
N PRO A 103 -18.19 -14.33 9.03
CA PRO A 103 -17.73 -14.87 7.76
C PRO A 103 -16.23 -14.58 7.57
N LYS A 104 -15.56 -15.51 6.87
CA LYS A 104 -14.15 -15.32 6.51
C LYS A 104 -13.97 -14.00 5.77
N HIS A 105 -12.92 -13.29 6.12
CA HIS A 105 -12.57 -12.01 5.53
C HIS A 105 -11.05 -11.84 5.50
N LEU A 106 -10.55 -10.87 4.75
CA LEU A 106 -9.12 -10.59 4.73
C LEU A 106 -8.68 -9.98 6.07
N ASN A 107 -7.72 -10.61 6.74
CA ASN A 107 -7.23 -10.17 8.05
C ASN A 107 -6.50 -8.82 7.97
N GLY A 108 -6.68 -7.96 8.98
CA GLY A 108 -6.05 -6.64 9.03
C GLY A 108 -4.52 -6.65 9.00
N GLY A 109 -3.87 -7.68 9.53
CA GLY A 109 -2.42 -7.87 9.44
C GLY A 109 -1.95 -8.08 8.01
N ILE A 110 -2.75 -8.75 7.17
CA ILE A 110 -2.45 -8.91 5.74
C ILE A 110 -2.53 -7.56 5.03
N LEU A 111 -3.47 -6.69 5.42
CA LEU A 111 -3.55 -5.33 4.85
C LEU A 111 -2.32 -4.48 5.19
N VAL A 112 -1.77 -4.65 6.39
CA VAL A 112 -0.50 -4.02 6.77
C VAL A 112 0.64 -4.62 5.95
N HIS A 113 0.72 -5.94 5.77
CA HIS A 113 1.71 -6.56 4.88
C HIS A 113 1.62 -6.01 3.44
N LEU A 114 0.40 -5.92 2.89
CA LEU A 114 0.16 -5.33 1.57
C LEU A 114 0.70 -3.91 1.45
N SER A 115 0.69 -3.11 2.53
CA SER A 115 1.27 -1.76 2.48
C SER A 115 2.79 -1.76 2.25
N GLY A 116 3.49 -2.76 2.79
CA GLY A 116 4.91 -2.99 2.50
C GLY A 116 5.11 -3.46 1.05
N VAL A 117 4.32 -4.43 0.60
CA VAL A 117 4.38 -4.96 -0.78
C VAL A 117 4.07 -3.87 -1.81
N MET A 118 3.07 -3.01 -1.56
CA MET A 118 2.78 -1.85 -2.39
C MET A 118 3.93 -0.83 -2.40
N GLY A 119 4.59 -0.62 -1.24
CA GLY A 119 5.79 0.20 -1.16
C GLY A 119 6.96 -0.33 -2.01
N ILE A 120 7.10 -1.66 -2.09
CA ILE A 120 8.06 -2.36 -2.95
C ILE A 120 7.68 -2.22 -4.43
N ALA A 121 6.42 -2.42 -4.80
CA ALA A 121 5.96 -2.21 -6.17
C ALA A 121 6.21 -0.76 -6.62
N HIS A 122 5.90 0.21 -5.75
CA HIS A 122 6.20 1.62 -6.00
C HIS A 122 7.70 1.87 -6.15
N SER A 123 8.55 1.37 -5.25
CA SER A 123 9.99 1.60 -5.35
C SER A 123 10.59 1.01 -6.64
N TRP A 124 10.09 -0.14 -7.09
CA TRP A 124 10.52 -0.78 -8.32
C TRP A 124 10.07 0.00 -9.56
N TYR A 125 8.75 0.18 -9.73
CA TYR A 125 8.17 0.68 -10.98
C TYR A 125 8.11 2.21 -11.09
N VAL A 126 8.16 2.92 -9.96
CA VAL A 126 8.07 4.39 -9.94
C VAL A 126 9.41 5.04 -9.58
N GLU A 127 10.15 4.47 -8.63
CA GLU A 127 11.43 5.05 -8.17
C GLU A 127 12.66 4.45 -8.85
N GLY A 128 12.53 3.29 -9.53
CA GLY A 128 13.64 2.58 -10.15
C GLY A 128 14.65 2.00 -9.16
N LEU A 129 14.23 1.69 -7.93
CA LEU A 129 15.10 1.16 -6.87
C LEU A 129 15.07 -0.38 -6.89
N ARG A 130 16.03 -0.98 -7.61
CA ARG A 130 16.12 -2.44 -7.75
C ARG A 130 17.01 -3.05 -6.69
N VAL A 131 16.63 -4.23 -6.20
CA VAL A 131 17.46 -5.04 -5.29
C VAL A 131 18.77 -5.45 -5.96
N ALA A 132 18.72 -5.77 -7.26
CA ALA A 132 19.90 -6.07 -8.08
C ALA A 132 20.92 -4.92 -8.12
N ASP A 133 20.49 -3.67 -7.89
CA ASP A 133 21.36 -2.50 -7.81
C ASP A 133 21.80 -2.18 -6.35
N GLY A 134 21.51 -3.09 -5.42
CA GLY A 134 21.80 -2.96 -3.99
C GLY A 134 20.78 -2.11 -3.23
N TRP A 135 19.63 -1.75 -3.80
CA TRP A 135 18.59 -1.03 -3.05
C TRP A 135 17.73 -2.00 -2.24
N VAL A 136 17.69 -1.79 -0.94
CA VAL A 136 16.80 -2.50 -0.01
C VAL A 136 16.02 -1.50 0.82
N GLY A 137 14.83 -1.87 1.27
CA GLY A 137 14.01 -0.97 2.07
C GLY A 137 13.10 -1.69 3.04
N TYR A 138 12.63 -0.91 4.01
CA TYR A 138 11.71 -1.38 5.04
C TYR A 138 10.79 -0.25 5.47
N GLY A 139 9.58 -0.61 5.90
CA GLY A 139 8.65 0.31 6.56
C GLY A 139 9.20 0.73 7.91
N THR A 140 9.11 2.01 8.24
CA THR A 140 9.63 2.57 9.50
C THR A 140 8.54 3.01 10.45
N THR A 141 7.43 3.53 9.93
CA THR A 141 6.40 4.16 10.75
C THR A 141 5.05 4.12 10.08
N ILE A 142 4.04 3.71 10.82
CA ILE A 142 2.63 3.90 10.47
C ILE A 142 2.15 5.13 11.22
N HIS A 143 1.93 6.24 10.51
CA HIS A 143 1.48 7.50 11.09
C HIS A 143 -0.02 7.50 11.37
N HIS A 144 -0.77 6.85 10.48
CA HIS A 144 -2.22 6.74 10.56
C HIS A 144 -2.69 5.48 9.85
N LEU A 145 -3.74 4.85 10.38
CA LEU A 145 -4.33 3.64 9.83
C LEU A 145 -5.84 3.60 10.13
N ASP A 146 -6.65 3.41 9.10
CA ASP A 146 -8.09 3.17 9.24
C ASP A 146 -8.47 1.84 8.57
N PHE A 147 -9.13 0.97 9.31
CA PHE A 147 -9.88 -0.17 8.77
C PHE A 147 -11.36 0.25 8.69
N ARG A 148 -11.89 0.38 7.47
CA ARG A 148 -13.21 0.99 7.22
C ARG A 148 -14.35 -0.01 7.11
N GLY A 149 -14.03 -1.30 7.17
CA GLY A 149 -15.00 -2.40 7.16
C GLY A 149 -14.34 -3.73 6.82
N PRO A 150 -15.10 -4.84 6.92
CA PRO A 150 -14.61 -6.14 6.50
C PRO A 150 -14.39 -6.19 4.98
N ILE A 151 -13.40 -6.97 4.58
CA ILE A 151 -13.09 -7.26 3.18
C ILE A 151 -13.59 -8.66 2.88
N GLU A 152 -14.53 -8.74 1.95
CA GLU A 152 -15.16 -9.99 1.56
C GLU A 152 -14.18 -10.85 0.76
N ILE A 153 -14.21 -12.16 0.96
CA ILE A 153 -13.49 -13.11 0.10
C ILE A 153 -14.25 -13.27 -1.22
N GLY A 154 -13.53 -13.31 -2.35
CA GLY A 154 -14.07 -13.39 -3.71
C GLY A 154 -13.82 -12.12 -4.52
N PRO A 155 -14.53 -11.02 -4.25
CA PRO A 155 -14.34 -9.77 -4.98
C PRO A 155 -12.92 -9.22 -4.82
N PRO A 156 -12.27 -8.78 -5.91
CA PRO A 156 -10.90 -8.29 -5.83
C PRO A 156 -10.81 -6.94 -5.12
N MET A 157 -9.62 -6.66 -4.59
CA MET A 157 -9.24 -5.35 -4.09
C MET A 157 -8.41 -4.61 -5.13
N GLU A 158 -8.65 -3.30 -5.24
CA GLU A 158 -7.75 -2.35 -5.90
C GLU A 158 -6.94 -1.63 -4.83
N LEU A 159 -5.62 -1.59 -5.02
CA LEU A 159 -4.66 -1.09 -4.05
C LEU A 159 -3.90 0.08 -4.66
N MET A 160 -4.12 1.29 -4.14
CA MET A 160 -3.37 2.48 -4.56
C MET A 160 -2.32 2.82 -3.50
N VAL A 161 -1.11 3.11 -3.95
CA VAL A 161 -0.07 3.76 -3.14
C VAL A 161 0.49 4.96 -3.89
N ARG A 162 0.68 6.05 -3.15
CA ARG A 162 1.26 7.28 -3.69
C ARG A 162 2.31 7.86 -2.75
N ALA A 163 3.48 8.22 -3.27
CA ALA A 163 4.46 8.99 -2.52
C ALA A 163 3.99 10.45 -2.34
N THR A 164 3.78 10.88 -1.10
CA THR A 164 3.37 12.26 -0.77
C THR A 164 4.53 13.13 -0.34
N ARG A 165 5.63 12.53 0.16
CA ARG A 165 6.88 13.21 0.47
C ARG A 165 8.04 12.30 0.13
N ARG A 166 9.06 12.86 -0.51
CA ARG A 166 10.25 12.14 -0.95
C ARG A 166 11.48 12.92 -0.55
N ARG A 167 12.41 12.29 0.16
CA ARG A 167 13.75 12.82 0.43
C ARG A 167 14.78 11.96 -0.26
N ILE A 168 15.54 12.57 -1.16
CA ILE A 168 16.43 11.91 -2.10
C ILE A 168 17.88 12.27 -1.77
N ARG A 169 18.70 11.26 -1.47
CA ARG A 169 20.16 11.34 -1.25
C ARG A 169 20.85 10.20 -2.00
N SER A 170 22.13 10.32 -2.34
CA SER A 170 22.84 9.36 -3.21
C SER A 170 22.62 7.88 -2.83
N LYS A 171 22.65 7.55 -1.54
CA LYS A 171 22.49 6.17 -1.03
C LYS A 171 21.24 5.95 -0.17
N VAL A 172 20.36 6.96 -0.06
CA VAL A 172 19.17 6.88 0.82
C VAL A 172 17.97 7.54 0.15
N ARG A 173 16.81 6.88 0.24
CA ARG A 173 15.51 7.46 -0.07
C ARG A 173 14.62 7.33 1.15
N ILE A 174 13.94 8.41 1.53
CA ILE A 174 12.91 8.37 2.57
C ILE A 174 11.61 8.79 1.90
N VAL A 175 10.60 7.93 1.98
CA VAL A 175 9.33 8.13 1.29
C VAL A 175 8.19 8.03 2.29
N ARG A 176 7.27 8.99 2.24
CA ARG A 176 5.97 8.91 2.92
C ARG A 176 4.90 8.55 1.91
N TYR A 177 4.11 7.54 2.22
CA TYR A 177 3.09 6.98 1.36
C TYR A 177 1.69 7.27 1.90
N ASP A 178 0.80 7.63 0.99
CA ASP A 178 -0.65 7.63 1.18
C ASP A 178 -1.21 6.38 0.48
N LEU A 179 -1.89 5.54 1.24
CA LEU A 179 -2.42 4.26 0.79
C LEU A 179 -3.94 4.26 0.87
N VAL A 180 -4.59 3.80 -0.21
CA VAL A 180 -6.04 3.67 -0.27
C VAL A 180 -6.37 2.36 -0.95
N TYR A 181 -7.07 1.47 -0.24
CA TYR A 181 -7.55 0.22 -0.82
C TYR A 181 -9.06 0.22 -0.91
N THR A 182 -9.56 -0.26 -2.04
CA THR A 182 -10.99 -0.31 -2.34
C THR A 182 -11.43 -1.70 -2.73
N GLN A 183 -12.67 -2.05 -2.37
CA GLN A 183 -13.36 -3.27 -2.82
C GLN A 183 -14.79 -2.88 -3.16
N LYS A 184 -15.33 -3.30 -4.31
CA LYS A 184 -16.69 -2.90 -4.75
C LYS A 184 -16.91 -1.37 -4.64
N ASP A 185 -15.95 -0.60 -5.13
CA ASP A 185 -15.94 0.88 -5.10
C ASP A 185 -16.03 1.54 -3.71
N ARG A 186 -15.89 0.77 -2.61
CA ARG A 186 -15.85 1.28 -1.23
C ARG A 186 -14.42 1.26 -0.70
N VAL A 187 -14.02 2.30 0.04
CA VAL A 187 -12.73 2.32 0.75
C VAL A 187 -12.82 1.37 1.94
N VAL A 188 -11.93 0.38 1.99
CA VAL A 188 -11.84 -0.62 3.07
C VAL A 188 -10.62 -0.41 3.96
N TYR A 189 -9.58 0.24 3.44
CA TYR A 189 -8.35 0.51 4.16
C TYR A 189 -7.77 1.87 3.74
N ARG A 190 -7.25 2.61 4.72
CA ARG A 190 -6.48 3.83 4.47
C ARG A 190 -5.25 3.87 5.36
N GLY A 191 -4.10 4.17 4.75
CA GLY A 191 -2.83 4.21 5.46
C GLY A 191 -2.03 5.47 5.15
N ASP A 192 -1.28 5.94 6.15
CA ASP A 192 -0.23 6.92 5.99
C ASP A 192 1.04 6.36 6.63
N GLN A 193 2.04 6.03 5.82
CA GLN A 193 3.20 5.28 6.26
C GLN A 193 4.50 5.86 5.74
N SER A 194 5.62 5.55 6.38
CA SER A 194 6.95 5.90 5.90
C SER A 194 7.80 4.67 5.71
N ALA A 195 8.64 4.73 4.68
CA ALA A 195 9.65 3.74 4.38
C ALA A 195 11.00 4.41 4.11
N ILE A 196 12.07 3.67 4.40
CA ILE A 196 13.43 4.04 4.05
C ILE A 196 13.98 3.00 3.10
N TRP A 197 14.62 3.47 2.02
CA TRP A 197 15.41 2.67 1.10
C TRP A 197 16.87 3.07 1.24
N ARG A 198 17.76 2.09 1.29
CA ARG A 198 19.21 2.29 1.38
C ARG A 198 19.91 1.51 0.29
N LYS A 199 20.95 2.13 -0.27
CA LYS A 199 21.88 1.45 -1.17
C LYS A 199 22.93 0.73 -0.32
N MET A 200 22.90 -0.59 -0.35
CA MET A 200 23.80 -1.47 0.38
C MET A 200 24.85 -2.05 -0.58
N PRO A 201 26.06 -2.38 -0.08
CA PRO A 201 27.00 -3.20 -0.85
C PRO A 201 26.36 -4.56 -1.17
N ILE A 202 26.50 -5.02 -2.41
CA ILE A 202 26.12 -6.37 -2.79
C ILE A 202 27.23 -7.30 -2.33
N VAL A 203 26.92 -8.19 -1.40
CA VAL A 203 27.83 -9.24 -0.95
C VAL A 203 27.37 -10.53 -1.63
N LYS A 204 28.23 -11.14 -2.45
CA LYS A 204 27.95 -12.48 -3.01
C LYS A 204 27.75 -13.44 -1.84
N GLN A 205 26.68 -14.24 -1.87
CA GLN A 205 26.54 -15.27 -0.86
C GLN A 205 27.65 -16.32 -1.04
N PRO A 206 28.18 -16.92 0.04
CA PRO A 206 29.18 -17.98 -0.09
C PRO A 206 28.61 -19.13 -0.93
N GLY A 207 29.18 -19.40 -2.10
CA GLY A 207 28.81 -20.53 -2.96
C GLY A 207 28.29 -20.21 -4.37
N GLU A 208 28.08 -18.94 -4.73
CA GLU A 208 27.78 -18.55 -6.12
C GLU A 208 29.08 -18.36 -6.92
N SER A 209 29.46 -19.35 -7.74
CA SER A 209 30.57 -19.24 -8.71
C SER A 209 30.20 -18.35 -9.90
N GLU A 210 31.22 -17.70 -10.48
CA GLU A 210 31.10 -16.80 -11.65
C GLU A 210 30.57 -17.46 -12.92
#